data_AF-A0A4Q8M663-F1
#
_entry.id   AF-A0A4Q8M663-F1
#
_cell.length_a   1.000
_cell.length_b   1.000
_cell.length_c   1.000
_cell.angle_alpha   90.00
_cell.angle_beta   90.00
_cell.angle_gamma   90.00
#
_symmetry.space_group_name_H-M   'P 1'
#
loop_
_entity.id
_entity.type
_entity.pdbx_description
1 polymer ?
#
loop_
_entity_poly.entity_id
_entity_poly.type
_entity_poly.pdbx_seq_one_letter_code
_entity_poly.pdbx_strand_id
1 'polypeptide(L)'
;MTQSRKIPAPRAPEAPEDGEPFPSGPEVPHPGNKALGRASLHALDRNVSQKESSSPAIRKMLQDDVDRLEAEKAELIVFRTAFYKADKDAEVLRTRLTSSIGLEVLTTGCATVGGALIGWAPSLAKDQSGTAILLSAVAVVLLVAAVVAKKMNK
;
A
#
# COMPACT_ATOMS: atom_id res chain seq x y z
N MET A 1 -11.36 40.59 35.87
CA MET A 1 -10.30 40.07 35.00
C MET A 1 -10.38 38.55 34.98
N THR A 2 -10.92 37.97 33.91
CA THR A 2 -10.69 36.56 33.51
C THR A 2 -11.25 36.42 32.08
N GLN A 3 -10.37 36.33 31.09
CA GLN A 3 -10.75 36.14 29.69
C GLN A 3 -11.32 34.72 29.49
N SER A 4 -12.53 34.65 28.96
CA SER A 4 -13.15 33.41 28.48
C SER A 4 -12.56 33.06 27.11
N ARG A 5 -11.81 31.95 27.01
CA ARG A 5 -11.33 31.44 25.72
C ARG A 5 -12.53 30.92 24.92
N LYS A 6 -12.89 31.66 23.88
CA LYS A 6 -13.88 31.25 22.87
C LYS A 6 -13.32 30.05 22.10
N ILE A 7 -13.91 28.87 22.31
CA ILE A 7 -13.61 27.66 21.53
C ILE A 7 -14.25 27.84 20.15
N PRO A 8 -13.51 27.75 19.03
CA PRO A 8 -14.10 27.80 17.69
C PRO A 8 -14.93 26.54 17.42
N ALA A 9 -16.05 26.75 16.71
CA ALA A 9 -17.07 25.75 16.40
C ALA A 9 -16.52 24.53 15.62
N PRO A 10 -17.18 23.35 15.74
CA PRO A 10 -16.86 22.20 14.91
C PRO A 10 -17.11 22.53 13.43
N ARG A 11 -16.06 22.40 12.61
CA ARG A 11 -16.13 22.59 11.16
C ARG A 11 -17.04 21.50 10.57
N ALA A 12 -17.98 21.90 9.73
CA ALA A 12 -18.88 21.01 9.01
C ALA A 12 -18.10 19.97 8.16
N PRO A 13 -18.71 18.82 7.82
CA PRO A 13 -18.05 17.81 6.99
C PRO A 13 -17.84 18.38 5.58
N GLU A 14 -16.59 18.70 5.26
CA GLU A 14 -16.17 19.04 3.90
C GLU A 14 -16.31 17.78 3.03
N ALA A 15 -16.94 17.96 1.86
CA ALA A 15 -17.20 16.94 0.86
C ALA A 15 -15.90 16.26 0.39
N PRO A 16 -15.93 15.05 -0.20
CA PRO A 16 -14.72 14.34 -0.57
C PRO A 16 -13.97 15.13 -1.64
N GLU A 17 -12.86 15.76 -1.23
CA GLU A 17 -11.93 16.39 -2.16
C GLU A 17 -11.28 15.30 -3.02
N ASP A 18 -11.30 15.58 -4.31
CA ASP A 18 -10.78 14.73 -5.37
C ASP A 18 -9.31 14.37 -5.09
N GLY A 19 -8.99 13.10 -5.29
CA GLY A 19 -7.72 12.49 -4.88
C GLY A 19 -6.47 13.32 -5.22
N GLU A 20 -5.74 13.68 -4.16
CA GLU A 20 -4.35 14.15 -4.18
C GLU A 20 -3.50 13.22 -5.07
N PRO A 21 -2.74 13.76 -6.06
CA PRO A 21 -1.77 12.97 -6.77
C PRO A 21 -0.69 12.49 -5.80
N PHE A 22 -0.40 11.19 -5.84
CA PHE A 22 0.63 10.54 -5.03
C PHE A 22 1.93 11.35 -4.95
N PRO A 23 2.56 11.48 -3.77
CA PRO A 23 3.84 12.14 -3.64
C PRO A 23 4.88 11.37 -4.47
N SER A 24 5.43 12.06 -5.48
CA SER A 24 6.61 11.63 -6.22
C SER A 24 7.71 11.29 -5.22
N GLY A 25 8.16 10.04 -5.25
CA GLY A 25 9.31 9.57 -4.48
C GLY A 25 10.57 10.39 -4.80
N PRO A 26 11.65 10.23 -4.00
CA PRO A 26 12.82 11.08 -4.09
C PRO A 26 13.33 11.18 -5.52
N GLU A 27 13.30 12.40 -6.06
CA GLU A 27 13.80 12.74 -7.38
C GLU A 27 15.29 12.44 -7.41
N VAL A 28 15.64 11.30 -8.00
CA VAL A 28 17.02 10.92 -8.25
C VAL A 28 17.55 11.93 -9.28
N PRO A 29 18.60 12.72 -8.97
CA PRO A 29 19.19 13.62 -9.94
C PRO A 29 19.69 12.79 -11.12
N HIS A 30 18.96 12.83 -12.24
CA HIS A 30 19.45 12.27 -13.49
C HIS A 30 20.56 13.21 -13.98
N PRO A 31 21.83 12.78 -14.01
CA PRO A 31 22.85 13.58 -14.67
C PRO A 31 22.44 13.64 -16.14
N GLY A 32 22.17 14.86 -16.61
CA GLY A 32 21.52 15.09 -17.88
C GLY A 32 22.19 14.38 -19.05
N ASN A 33 21.37 13.97 -20.02
CA ASN A 33 21.53 14.42 -21.39
C ASN A 33 20.37 13.95 -22.29
N LYS A 34 19.68 14.95 -22.83
CA LYS A 34 19.13 14.99 -24.20
C LYS A 34 17.90 14.11 -24.51
N ALA A 35 16.74 14.62 -24.10
CA ALA A 35 15.48 14.52 -24.86
C ALA A 35 15.54 15.20 -26.26
N LEU A 36 16.72 15.25 -26.89
CA LEU A 36 16.90 15.69 -28.27
C LEU A 36 16.74 14.53 -29.25
N GLY A 37 16.83 13.27 -28.83
CA GLY A 37 16.90 12.11 -29.72
C GLY A 37 15.68 11.84 -30.60
N ARG A 38 14.44 12.17 -30.19
CA ARG A 38 13.24 11.89 -31.02
C ARG A 38 12.89 13.06 -31.96
N ALA A 39 13.14 14.29 -31.53
CA ALA A 39 12.87 15.49 -32.34
C ALA A 39 13.99 15.78 -33.36
N SER A 40 15.24 15.45 -33.04
CA SER A 40 16.37 15.59 -33.98
C SER A 40 16.25 14.64 -35.17
N LEU A 41 15.75 13.42 -34.96
CA LEU A 41 15.55 12.44 -36.04
C LEU A 41 14.45 12.88 -37.02
N HIS A 42 13.34 13.45 -36.53
CA HIS A 42 12.26 13.96 -37.38
C HIS A 42 12.65 15.24 -38.15
N ALA A 43 13.60 16.03 -37.62
CA ALA A 43 14.18 17.17 -38.31
C ALA A 43 15.27 16.76 -39.33
N LEU A 44 15.98 15.64 -39.10
CA LEU A 44 16.88 15.03 -40.09
C LEU A 44 16.09 14.45 -41.27
N ASP A 45 14.96 13.78 -41.04
CA ASP A 45 14.16 13.12 -42.08
C ASP A 45 13.58 14.09 -43.12
N ARG A 46 13.41 15.37 -42.75
CA ARG A 46 12.97 16.45 -43.65
C ARG A 46 14.11 17.14 -44.42
N ASN A 47 15.35 17.06 -43.93
CA ASN A 47 16.54 17.72 -44.51
C ASN A 47 17.48 16.75 -45.26
N VAL A 48 17.40 15.45 -44.97
CA VAL A 48 18.19 14.38 -45.60
C VAL A 48 17.39 13.82 -46.78
N SER A 49 17.40 14.54 -47.90
CA SER A 49 16.85 14.05 -49.17
C SER A 49 17.48 12.70 -49.56
N GLN A 50 16.71 11.85 -50.25
CA GLN A 50 16.91 10.42 -50.63
C GLN A 50 18.32 9.95 -51.03
N LYS A 51 19.25 10.86 -51.30
CA LYS A 51 20.67 10.61 -51.63
C LYS A 51 21.58 10.44 -50.41
N GLU A 52 21.29 11.10 -49.29
CA GLU A 52 22.13 11.03 -48.08
C GLU A 52 21.76 9.88 -47.13
N SER A 53 20.53 9.34 -47.23
CA SER A 53 20.13 8.11 -46.52
C SER A 53 20.93 6.87 -46.97
N SER A 54 21.56 6.92 -48.14
CA SER A 54 22.51 5.91 -48.61
C SER A 54 23.95 6.14 -48.10
N SER A 55 24.21 7.17 -47.30
CA SER A 55 25.53 7.39 -46.71
C SER A 55 25.82 6.31 -45.66
N PRO A 56 26.94 5.58 -45.76
CA PRO A 56 27.30 4.52 -44.82
C PRO A 56 27.52 5.05 -43.38
N ALA A 57 27.84 6.35 -43.22
CA ALA A 57 28.03 6.96 -41.91
C ALA A 57 26.72 7.08 -41.11
N ILE A 58 25.62 7.50 -41.77
CA ILE A 58 24.30 7.64 -41.14
C ILE A 58 23.72 6.26 -40.81
N ARG A 59 23.94 5.26 -41.67
CA ARG A 59 23.53 3.87 -41.40
C ARG A 59 24.22 3.28 -40.17
N LYS A 60 25.53 3.52 -40.01
CA LYS A 60 26.27 3.11 -38.81
C LYS A 60 25.79 3.85 -37.56
N MET A 61 25.52 5.15 -37.65
CA MET A 61 25.01 5.93 -36.51
C MET A 61 23.62 5.45 -36.07
N LEU A 62 22.70 5.22 -37.01
CA LEU A 62 21.38 4.67 -36.66
C LEU A 62 21.47 3.27 -36.07
N GLN A 63 22.37 2.44 -36.60
CA GLN A 63 22.56 1.09 -36.08
C GLN A 63 23.15 1.10 -34.66
N ASP A 64 24.13 1.98 -34.40
CA ASP A 64 24.70 2.20 -33.07
C ASP A 64 23.66 2.74 -32.07
N ASP A 65 22.79 3.65 -32.52
CA ASP A 65 21.67 4.15 -31.71
C ASP A 65 20.63 3.06 -31.43
N VAL A 66 20.33 2.18 -32.39
CA VAL A 66 19.45 1.02 -32.20
C VAL A 66 20.06 0.05 -31.19
N ASP A 67 21.34 -0.29 -31.35
CA ASP A 67 22.04 -1.19 -30.44
C ASP A 67 22.09 -0.61 -29.01
N ARG A 68 22.34 0.70 -28.87
CA ARG A 68 22.26 1.39 -27.57
C ARG A 68 20.85 1.34 -26.97
N LEU A 69 19.83 1.67 -27.76
CA LEU A 69 18.44 1.66 -27.29
C LEU A 69 17.96 0.26 -26.91
N GLU A 70 18.42 -0.78 -27.60
CA GLU A 70 18.12 -2.17 -27.25
C GLU A 70 18.80 -2.58 -25.95
N ALA A 71 20.06 -2.17 -25.72
CA ALA A 71 20.76 -2.39 -24.46
C ALA A 71 20.06 -1.67 -23.29
N GLU A 72 19.74 -0.39 -23.44
CA GLU A 72 18.99 0.39 -22.43
C GLU A 72 17.62 -0.24 -22.14
N LYS A 73 16.90 -0.67 -23.19
CA LYS A 73 15.62 -1.34 -23.04
C LYS A 73 15.76 -2.68 -22.29
N ALA A 74 16.81 -3.45 -22.55
CA ALA A 74 17.07 -4.69 -21.85
C ALA A 74 17.28 -4.44 -20.34
N GLU A 75 18.07 -3.43 -19.98
CA GLU A 75 18.25 -3.01 -18.58
C GLU A 75 16.94 -2.57 -17.93
N LEU A 76 16.16 -1.72 -18.61
CA LEU A 76 14.86 -1.25 -18.10
C LEU A 76 13.87 -2.41 -17.88
N ILE A 77 13.89 -3.44 -18.74
CA ILE A 77 13.03 -4.62 -18.57
C ILE A 77 13.41 -5.37 -17.29
N VAL A 78 14.70 -5.50 -16.98
CA VAL A 78 15.17 -6.14 -15.74
C VAL A 78 14.69 -5.36 -14.51
N PHE A 79 14.86 -4.04 -14.49
CA PHE A 79 14.37 -3.22 -13.38
C PHE A 79 12.85 -3.29 -13.22
N ARG A 80 12.11 -3.21 -14.32
CA ARG A 80 10.65 -3.30 -14.31
C ARG A 80 10.16 -4.65 -13.79
N THR A 81 10.78 -5.75 -14.22
CA THR A 81 10.40 -7.09 -13.77
C THR A 81 10.73 -7.31 -12.29
N ALA A 82 11.88 -6.81 -11.83
CA ALA A 82 12.24 -6.83 -10.41
C ALA A 82 11.27 -5.99 -9.57
N PHE A 83 10.89 -4.79 -10.04
CA PHE A 83 9.92 -3.94 -9.37
C PHE A 83 8.56 -4.62 -9.23
N TYR A 84 8.00 -5.16 -10.32
CA TYR A 84 6.71 -5.85 -10.25
C TYR A 84 6.75 -7.13 -9.41
N LYS A 85 7.89 -7.82 -9.34
CA LYS A 85 8.05 -8.96 -8.44
C LYS A 85 8.03 -8.49 -6.99
N ALA A 86 8.80 -7.47 -6.65
CA ALA A 86 8.86 -6.92 -5.30
C ALA A 86 7.51 -6.33 -4.86
N ASP A 87 6.81 -5.64 -5.75
CA ASP A 87 5.48 -5.06 -5.49
C ASP A 87 4.43 -6.15 -5.22
N LYS A 88 4.43 -7.23 -6.00
CA LYS A 88 3.57 -8.41 -5.75
C LYS A 88 3.90 -9.09 -4.42
N ASP A 89 5.18 -9.29 -4.13
CA ASP A 89 5.61 -9.88 -2.87
C ASP A 89 5.17 -9.00 -1.68
N ALA A 90 5.31 -7.68 -1.81
CA ALA A 90 4.86 -6.71 -0.81
C ALA A 90 3.34 -6.75 -0.60
N GLU A 91 2.55 -6.85 -1.67
CA GLU A 91 1.09 -6.97 -1.60
C GLU A 91 0.65 -8.26 -0.90
N VAL A 92 1.31 -9.38 -1.21
CA VAL A 92 1.06 -10.67 -0.54
C VAL A 92 1.39 -10.56 0.94
N LEU A 93 2.56 -10.01 1.30
CA LEU A 93 2.96 -9.83 2.70
C LEU A 93 2.00 -8.90 3.45
N ARG A 94 1.58 -7.79 2.82
CA ARG A 94 0.64 -6.84 3.42
C ARG A 94 -0.71 -7.50 3.70
N THR A 95 -1.22 -8.30 2.77
CA THR A 95 -2.47 -9.05 2.93
C THR A 95 -2.38 -10.09 4.04
N ARG A 96 -1.24 -10.79 4.16
CA ARG A 96 -0.99 -11.71 5.28
C ARG A 96 -0.95 -10.98 6.62
N LEU A 97 -0.30 -9.82 6.66
CA LEU A 97 -0.17 -9.02 7.87
C LEU A 97 -1.52 -8.47 8.34
N THR A 98 -2.33 -7.88 7.45
CA THR A 98 -3.66 -7.37 7.82
C THR A 98 -4.60 -8.47 8.28
N SER A 99 -4.56 -9.65 7.64
CA SER A 99 -5.32 -10.82 8.10
C SER A 99 -4.89 -11.28 9.49
N SER A 100 -3.60 -11.25 9.80
CA SER A 100 -3.09 -11.66 11.12
C SER A 100 -3.48 -10.67 12.23
N ILE A 101 -3.37 -9.36 11.97
CA ILE A 101 -3.71 -8.30 12.93
C ILE A 101 -5.19 -8.32 13.28
N GLY A 102 -6.08 -8.49 12.30
CA GLY A 102 -7.53 -8.55 12.55
C GLY A 102 -7.89 -9.70 13.50
N LEU A 103 -7.24 -10.85 13.34
CA LEU A 103 -7.47 -12.03 14.17
C LEU A 103 -6.84 -11.88 15.56
N GLU A 104 -5.69 -11.22 15.67
CA GLU A 104 -5.07 -10.88 16.97
C GLU A 104 -5.92 -9.90 17.78
N VAL A 105 -6.45 -8.85 17.15
CA VAL A 105 -7.35 -7.90 17.83
C VAL A 105 -8.63 -8.59 18.25
N LEU A 106 -9.21 -9.43 17.39
CA LEU A 106 -10.42 -10.18 17.72
C LEU A 106 -10.18 -11.16 18.88
N THR A 107 -9.11 -11.95 18.84
CA THR A 107 -8.79 -12.91 19.90
C THR A 107 -8.45 -12.23 21.21
N THR A 108 -7.66 -11.15 21.18
CA THR A 108 -7.32 -10.37 22.38
C THR A 108 -8.56 -9.68 22.95
N GLY A 109 -9.41 -9.11 22.11
CA GLY A 109 -10.68 -8.50 22.51
C GLY A 109 -11.63 -9.52 23.13
N CYS A 110 -11.90 -10.64 22.45
CA CYS A 110 -12.78 -11.69 22.96
C CYS A 110 -12.26 -12.31 24.26
N ALA A 111 -10.94 -12.54 24.38
CA ALA A 111 -10.35 -13.07 25.61
C ALA A 111 -10.45 -12.07 26.78
N THR A 112 -10.21 -10.78 26.52
CA THR A 112 -10.29 -9.72 27.54
C THR A 112 -11.73 -9.53 28.01
N VAL A 113 -12.67 -9.41 27.07
CA VAL A 113 -14.10 -9.25 27.39
C VAL A 113 -14.65 -10.49 28.07
N GLY A 114 -14.37 -11.69 27.54
CA GLY A 114 -14.79 -12.95 28.16
C GLY A 114 -14.22 -13.13 29.56
N GLY A 115 -12.93 -12.84 29.77
CA GLY A 115 -12.31 -12.88 31.09
C GLY A 115 -12.92 -11.87 32.07
N ALA A 116 -13.18 -10.64 31.63
CA ALA A 116 -13.84 -9.63 32.44
C ALA A 116 -15.27 -10.04 32.84
N LEU A 117 -16.03 -10.63 31.92
CA LEU A 117 -17.38 -11.13 32.20
C LEU A 117 -17.38 -12.29 33.21
N ILE A 118 -16.43 -13.23 33.12
CA ILE A 118 -16.26 -14.29 34.13
C ILE A 118 -15.89 -13.70 35.49
N GLY A 119 -14.97 -12.73 35.52
CA GLY A 119 -14.57 -12.06 36.76
C GLY A 119 -15.73 -11.30 37.41
N TRP A 120 -16.65 -10.76 36.62
CA TRP A 120 -17.82 -10.03 37.12
C TRP A 120 -19.02 -10.93 37.49
N ALA A 121 -19.08 -12.16 36.95
CA ALA A 121 -20.14 -13.13 37.22
C ALA A 121 -20.48 -13.36 38.71
N PRO A 122 -19.53 -13.54 39.65
CA PRO A 122 -19.87 -13.74 41.07
C PRO A 122 -20.53 -12.53 41.72
N SER A 123 -20.39 -11.33 41.14
CA SER A 123 -21.09 -10.13 41.63
C SER A 123 -22.58 -10.14 41.27
N LEU A 124 -22.95 -10.66 40.10
CA LEU A 124 -24.34 -10.76 39.65
C LEU A 124 -25.06 -11.99 40.21
N ALA A 125 -24.32 -13.05 40.52
CA ALA A 125 -24.88 -14.27 41.11
C ALA A 125 -25.55 -14.04 42.48
N LYS A 126 -25.21 -12.92 43.16
CA LYS A 126 -25.82 -12.52 44.45
C LYS A 126 -27.28 -12.11 44.33
N ASP A 127 -27.74 -11.74 43.13
CA ASP A 127 -29.06 -11.17 42.89
C ASP A 127 -30.07 -12.20 42.33
N GLN A 128 -29.74 -13.50 42.42
CA GLN A 128 -30.54 -14.66 41.98
C GLN A 128 -31.26 -14.43 40.63
N SER A 129 -30.53 -13.88 39.66
CA SER A 129 -31.04 -13.56 38.33
C SER A 129 -30.43 -14.48 37.29
N GLY A 130 -31.27 -15.03 36.40
CA GLY A 130 -30.84 -15.89 35.28
C GLY A 130 -29.84 -15.21 34.34
N THR A 131 -29.65 -13.90 34.48
CA THR A 131 -28.65 -13.08 33.81
C THR A 131 -27.22 -13.51 34.13
N ALA A 132 -26.92 -13.96 35.36
CA ALA A 132 -25.59 -14.44 35.73
C ALA A 132 -25.20 -15.74 34.99
N ILE A 133 -26.18 -16.63 34.81
CA ILE A 133 -26.00 -17.88 34.04
C ILE A 133 -25.82 -17.56 32.55
N LEU A 134 -26.62 -16.63 32.01
CA LEU A 134 -26.51 -16.22 30.61
C LEU A 134 -25.14 -15.56 30.31
N LEU A 135 -24.70 -14.63 31.16
CA LEU A 135 -23.42 -13.92 30.99
C LEU A 135 -22.23 -14.86 31.11
N SER A 136 -22.24 -15.79 32.07
CA SER A 136 -21.18 -16.79 32.20
C SER A 136 -21.13 -17.73 31.00
N ALA A 137 -22.28 -18.16 30.46
CA ALA A 137 -22.33 -18.97 29.25
C ALA A 137 -21.74 -18.23 28.03
N VAL A 138 -22.11 -16.96 27.82
CA VAL A 138 -21.55 -16.13 26.74
C VAL A 138 -20.05 -15.94 26.91
N ALA A 139 -19.59 -15.72 28.15
CA ALA A 139 -18.17 -15.52 28.44
C ALA A 139 -17.33 -16.77 28.15
N VAL A 140 -17.85 -17.96 28.48
CA VAL A 140 -17.20 -19.24 28.13
C VAL A 140 -17.15 -19.42 26.61
N VAL A 141 -18.23 -19.14 25.88
CA VAL A 141 -18.24 -19.22 24.41
C VAL A 141 -17.20 -18.29 23.80
N LEU A 142 -17.09 -17.04 24.28
CA LEU A 142 -16.09 -16.08 23.80
C LEU A 142 -14.66 -16.55 24.06
N LEU A 143 -14.38 -17.12 25.23
CA LEU A 143 -13.05 -17.66 25.55
C LEU A 143 -12.71 -18.88 24.70
N VAL A 144 -13.64 -19.82 24.51
CA VAL A 144 -13.43 -20.99 23.65
C VAL A 144 -13.19 -20.55 22.20
N ALA A 145 -13.99 -19.62 21.69
CA ALA A 145 -13.80 -19.07 20.35
C ALA A 145 -12.44 -18.41 20.18
N ALA A 146 -11.98 -17.63 21.17
CA ALA A 146 -10.67 -17.00 21.15
C ALA A 146 -9.52 -18.02 21.12
N VAL A 147 -9.60 -19.09 21.92
CA VAL A 147 -8.59 -20.16 21.97
C VAL A 147 -8.54 -20.93 20.65
N VAL A 148 -9.70 -21.28 20.08
CA VAL A 148 -9.79 -21.99 18.79
C VAL A 148 -9.24 -21.13 17.66
N ALA A 149 -9.65 -19.86 17.58
CA ALA A 149 -9.16 -18.92 16.58
C ALA A 149 -7.64 -18.73 16.66
N LYS A 150 -7.08 -18.64 17.88
CA LYS A 150 -5.62 -18.56 18.09
C LYS A 150 -4.89 -19.82 17.66
N LYS A 151 -5.49 -21.00 17.84
CA LYS A 151 -4.91 -22.27 17.40
C LYS A 151 -4.93 -22.43 15.87
N MET A 152 -5.98 -21.94 15.21
CA MET A 152 -6.11 -22.00 13.74
C MET A 152 -5.20 -21.04 13.00
N ASN A 153 -4.77 -19.95 13.65
CA ASN A 153 -3.85 -18.96 13.10
C ASN A 153 -2.37 -19.27 13.40
N LYS A 154 -2.07 -20.46 13.94
CA LYS A 154 -0.72 -20.93 14.24
C LYS A 154 -0.22 -21.85 13.13
#